data_AF-A0A162HYK3-F1
#
_entry.id   AF-A0A162HYK3-F1
#
_cell.length_a   1.000
_cell.length_b   1.000
_cell.length_c   1.000
_cell.angle_alpha   90.00
_cell.angle_beta   90.00
_cell.angle_gamma   90.00
#
_symmetry.space_group_name_H-M   'P 1'
#
loop_
_entity.id
_entity.type
_entity.pdbx_description
1 polymer ?
#
loop_
_entity_poly.entity_id
_entity_poly.type
_entity_poly.pdbx_seq_one_letter_code
_entity_poly.pdbx_strand_id
1 'polypeptide(L)'
;LTAIRLRETAAGQMEPVAIDIDNFVNREGPLFGRVAGQAEQSLPGPASTLTGAISVTGRMADLVSLNDGSGRYLMAWSPCRLQDGAVLRPCTDEYLQQGLPEAEPAFGLWILNPSEGTQLPVVQPQQGLWVTELAVATASRMATVVPESDRDDALADANMARIDIRSVYDLDGGFSDFMNPGLPGINSIADFSDPAQVTPDQRRVRFLRITKGVLIPNEDVRDISGAQFGRSANFGMREIVGYVPVEPDGSVRARVPADAPLGLQLVDADGKAVFSRHGAWLNLRPGETLQCQGCHRTNNPQPHGRTDGMAPSINDGAPVTGQPFPNSRADVVPFADAGETMAQALARFLPDSEWPAINMQAFDAWSDPAPDPADELLLSYDDLETPAPATAACQIQWQPECRTVIHYEDHIQPIWDLPRMVDVGGSMEDGTCSSCHNRRDDMNALQVPPAQLELTGEASPDQQEQPTSYRELLFNDNELVLEDGALVDNLVIVTDGEGSVVYQTDEDGELILDNNDNPIPVTQTVNVSATLRVGQARNSGGFFDRFAAGGVHEGWLSAAEQRLLAEWIDLGAQLYNDPFRVPEN
;
A
#
# COMPACT_ATOMS: atom_id res chain seq x y z
N LEU A 1 14.67 11.48 -27.87
CA LEU A 1 15.62 12.13 -26.95
C LEU A 1 15.19 13.57 -26.73
N THR A 2 14.49 13.82 -25.63
CA THR A 2 13.74 15.06 -25.38
C THR A 2 14.05 15.70 -24.03
N ALA A 3 14.84 15.04 -23.18
CA ALA A 3 15.39 15.60 -21.94
C ALA A 3 16.85 15.18 -21.74
N ILE A 4 17.56 15.85 -20.82
CA ILE A 4 18.96 15.55 -20.46
C ILE A 4 19.14 15.62 -18.96
N ARG A 5 20.04 14.78 -18.47
CA ARG A 5 20.53 14.83 -17.09
C ARG A 5 22.01 14.45 -17.04
N LEU A 6 22.64 14.76 -15.92
CA LEU A 6 23.85 14.05 -15.51
C LEU A 6 23.46 12.74 -14.80
N ARG A 7 24.20 11.68 -15.13
CA ARG A 7 24.05 10.36 -14.51
C ARG A 7 25.37 9.98 -13.85
N GLU A 8 25.29 9.58 -12.58
CA GLU A 8 26.38 8.88 -11.91
C GLU A 8 26.34 7.40 -12.33
N THR A 9 27.44 6.90 -12.89
CA THR A 9 27.60 5.49 -13.21
C THR A 9 27.95 4.68 -11.96
N ALA A 10 27.81 3.35 -12.01
CA ALA A 10 28.24 2.46 -10.93
C ALA A 10 29.74 2.60 -10.58
N ALA A 11 30.55 3.18 -11.47
CA ALA A 11 31.97 3.47 -11.24
C ALA A 11 32.22 4.87 -10.64
N GLY A 12 31.17 5.61 -10.24
CA GLY A 12 31.27 6.98 -9.73
C GLY A 12 31.66 8.01 -10.79
N GLN A 13 31.42 7.70 -12.08
CA GLN A 13 31.63 8.65 -13.17
C GLN A 13 30.35 9.42 -13.46
N MET A 14 30.46 10.73 -13.66
CA MET A 14 29.36 11.57 -14.11
C MET A 14 29.42 11.68 -15.63
N GLU A 15 28.36 11.25 -16.29
CA GLU A 15 28.22 11.36 -17.74
C GLU A 15 26.93 12.09 -18.12
N PRO A 16 26.97 12.93 -19.16
CA PRO A 16 25.76 13.53 -19.71
C PRO A 16 24.98 12.48 -20.50
N VAL A 17 23.69 12.31 -20.18
CA VAL A 17 22.81 11.40 -20.91
C VAL A 17 21.60 12.16 -21.44
N ALA A 18 21.24 11.86 -22.68
CA ALA A 18 19.96 12.22 -23.24
C ALA A 18 18.93 11.12 -22.92
N ILE A 19 17.70 11.53 -22.61
CA ILE A 19 16.60 10.67 -22.20
C ILE A 19 15.46 10.81 -23.22
N ASP A 20 14.86 9.70 -23.60
CA ASP A 20 13.70 9.66 -24.48
C ASP A 20 12.38 9.66 -23.70
N ILE A 21 12.05 10.81 -23.11
CA ILE A 21 10.83 10.96 -22.31
C ILE A 21 9.56 10.90 -23.16
N ASP A 22 9.64 10.93 -24.49
CA ASP A 22 8.45 10.86 -25.35
C ASP A 22 7.94 9.42 -25.53
N ASN A 23 8.83 8.43 -25.38
CA ASN A 23 8.51 7.02 -25.65
C ASN A 23 8.65 6.12 -24.43
N PHE A 24 9.17 6.60 -23.30
CA PHE A 24 9.45 5.80 -22.11
C PHE A 24 8.85 6.41 -20.84
N VAL A 25 8.38 5.55 -19.92
CA VAL A 25 7.98 5.93 -18.56
C VAL A 25 9.12 5.75 -17.56
N ASN A 26 10.04 4.82 -17.85
CA ASN A 26 11.26 4.57 -17.09
C ASN A 26 12.32 3.97 -18.01
N ARG A 27 13.49 3.61 -17.49
CA ARG A 27 14.64 3.13 -18.29
C ARG A 27 14.33 1.88 -19.14
N GLU A 28 13.43 1.02 -18.69
CA GLU A 28 13.16 -0.29 -19.28
C GLU A 28 11.73 -0.41 -19.86
N GLY A 29 10.83 0.48 -19.46
CA GLY A 29 9.41 0.48 -19.81
C GLY A 29 9.10 1.51 -20.89
N PRO A 30 9.01 1.11 -22.18
CA PRO A 30 8.41 1.96 -23.19
C PRO A 30 6.93 2.18 -22.90
N LEU A 31 6.39 3.30 -23.37
CA LEU A 31 4.96 3.54 -23.44
C LEU A 31 4.29 2.47 -24.31
N PHE A 32 3.05 2.13 -23.98
CA PHE A 32 2.30 1.10 -24.67
C PHE A 32 2.14 1.43 -26.15
N GLY A 33 2.31 0.41 -27.00
CA GLY A 33 2.22 0.56 -28.46
C GLY A 33 3.35 1.35 -29.12
N ARG A 34 4.35 1.83 -28.35
CA ARG A 34 5.53 2.50 -28.92
C ARG A 34 6.62 1.48 -29.24
N VAL A 35 7.09 1.48 -30.49
CA VAL A 35 8.34 0.80 -30.87
C VAL A 35 9.47 1.79 -30.61
N ALA A 36 10.19 1.61 -29.51
CA ALA A 36 11.20 2.55 -29.05
C ALA A 36 12.60 1.93 -29.02
N GLY A 37 13.62 2.78 -29.24
CA GLY A 37 15.04 2.39 -29.20
C GLY A 37 15.55 2.25 -27.77
N GLN A 38 16.66 2.92 -27.44
CA GLN A 38 17.13 3.01 -26.06
C GLN A 38 16.47 4.20 -25.35
N ALA A 39 16.02 3.99 -24.11
CA ALA A 39 15.45 5.05 -23.27
C ALA A 39 16.46 6.16 -22.96
N GLU A 40 17.73 5.83 -22.94
CA GLU A 40 18.83 6.73 -22.65
C GLU A 40 19.97 6.54 -23.65
N GLN A 41 20.62 7.64 -24.01
CA GLN A 41 21.82 7.63 -24.84
C GLN A 41 22.87 8.54 -24.21
N SER A 42 24.08 8.02 -23.95
CA SER A 42 25.21 8.84 -23.51
C SER A 42 25.56 9.88 -24.58
N LEU A 43 25.72 11.12 -24.15
CA LEU A 43 26.11 12.21 -25.02
C LEU A 43 27.64 12.28 -25.13
N PRO A 44 28.19 12.53 -26.33
CA PRO A 44 29.59 12.89 -26.49
C PRO A 44 29.94 14.09 -25.61
N GLY A 45 30.91 13.94 -24.71
CA GLY A 45 31.29 14.98 -23.76
C GLY A 45 32.33 14.51 -22.76
N PRO A 46 32.86 15.42 -21.93
CA PRO A 46 33.82 15.05 -20.90
C PRO A 46 33.12 14.26 -19.80
N ALA A 47 33.49 12.98 -19.63
CA ALA A 47 33.11 12.20 -18.47
C ALA A 47 33.86 12.74 -17.24
N SER A 48 33.19 12.94 -16.12
CA SER A 48 33.82 13.35 -14.86
C SER A 48 33.87 12.16 -13.90
N THR A 49 34.73 12.18 -12.89
CA THR A 49 34.73 11.18 -11.80
C THR A 49 34.64 11.86 -10.45
N LEU A 50 33.82 11.31 -9.55
CA LEU A 50 33.67 11.78 -8.18
C LEU A 50 34.63 11.09 -7.20
N THR A 51 35.34 10.04 -7.63
CA THR A 51 36.05 9.12 -6.74
C THR A 51 37.56 9.19 -6.91
N GLY A 52 38.25 9.99 -6.08
CA GLY A 52 39.68 9.90 -5.72
C GLY A 52 40.74 9.90 -6.84
N ALA A 53 40.33 9.83 -8.10
CA ALA A 53 41.15 9.76 -9.29
C ALA A 53 41.08 11.09 -10.02
N ILE A 54 42.20 11.46 -10.63
CA ILE A 54 42.31 12.65 -11.47
C ILE A 54 41.32 12.53 -12.63
N SER A 55 40.40 13.50 -12.74
CA SER A 55 39.43 13.52 -13.83
C SER A 55 40.08 14.07 -15.09
N VAL A 56 40.75 13.21 -15.86
CA VAL A 56 41.57 13.58 -17.05
C VAL A 56 40.79 14.41 -18.08
N THR A 57 39.51 14.10 -18.26
CA THR A 57 38.57 14.80 -19.13
C THR A 57 37.92 16.03 -18.49
N GLY A 58 38.30 16.37 -17.25
CA GLY A 58 37.78 17.51 -16.49
C GLY A 58 36.48 17.21 -15.74
N ARG A 59 36.16 18.08 -14.78
CA ARG A 59 35.02 17.91 -13.87
C ARG A 59 33.79 18.64 -14.40
N MET A 60 32.66 17.94 -14.50
CA MET A 60 31.36 18.53 -14.83
C MET A 60 30.53 18.64 -13.57
N ALA A 61 29.98 19.82 -13.31
CA ALA A 61 29.07 20.07 -12.19
C ALA A 61 27.61 20.00 -12.62
N ASP A 62 27.28 20.56 -13.79
CA ASP A 62 25.91 20.56 -14.30
C ASP A 62 25.88 20.71 -15.84
N LEU A 63 24.76 20.30 -16.44
CA LEU A 63 24.48 20.37 -17.88
C LEU A 63 23.00 20.66 -18.11
N VAL A 64 22.69 21.73 -18.83
CA VAL A 64 21.31 22.12 -19.15
C VAL A 64 21.14 22.40 -20.65
N SER A 65 19.97 22.04 -21.19
CA SER A 65 19.58 22.34 -22.57
C SER A 65 19.43 23.84 -22.81
N LEU A 66 19.96 24.33 -23.93
CA LEU A 66 19.69 25.70 -24.37
C LEU A 66 18.26 25.88 -24.89
N ASN A 67 17.49 24.82 -25.12
CA ASN A 67 16.07 24.87 -25.53
C ASN A 67 15.76 25.80 -26.72
N ASP A 68 16.74 26.04 -27.60
CA ASP A 68 16.67 26.92 -28.77
C ASP A 68 16.56 26.13 -30.09
N GLY A 69 16.34 24.82 -30.00
CA GLY A 69 16.30 23.90 -31.16
C GLY A 69 17.66 23.57 -31.76
N SER A 70 18.77 24.11 -31.22
CA SER A 70 20.11 23.87 -31.77
C SER A 70 20.74 22.53 -31.38
N GLY A 71 20.17 21.84 -30.38
CA GLY A 71 20.77 20.63 -29.80
C GLY A 71 22.06 20.89 -29.02
N ARG A 72 22.30 22.14 -28.60
CA ARG A 72 23.45 22.55 -27.79
C ARG A 72 23.09 22.67 -26.32
N TYR A 73 24.10 22.54 -25.47
CA TYR A 73 23.96 22.50 -24.02
C TYR A 73 24.88 23.51 -23.36
N LEU A 74 24.40 24.18 -22.31
CA LEU A 74 25.26 24.91 -21.40
C LEU A 74 25.81 23.94 -20.35
N MET A 75 27.12 23.91 -20.21
CA MET A 75 27.86 22.99 -19.37
C MET A 75 28.71 23.76 -18.37
N ALA A 76 28.61 23.41 -17.09
CA ALA A 76 29.49 23.90 -16.03
C ALA A 76 30.63 22.91 -15.91
N TRP A 77 31.80 23.28 -16.44
CA TRP A 77 32.93 22.36 -16.55
C TRP A 77 34.25 23.02 -16.17
N SER A 78 35.06 22.27 -15.42
CA SER A 78 36.42 22.60 -15.04
C SER A 78 37.38 21.71 -15.82
N PRO A 79 38.29 22.28 -16.62
CA PRO A 79 39.38 21.52 -17.23
C PRO A 79 40.19 20.77 -16.19
N CYS A 80 40.75 19.62 -16.58
CA CYS A 80 41.67 18.90 -15.72
C CYS A 80 42.97 19.69 -15.54
N ARG A 81 43.35 19.89 -14.28
CA ARG A 81 44.55 20.63 -13.90
C ARG A 81 45.28 19.91 -12.78
N LEU A 82 46.60 19.87 -12.89
CA LEU A 82 47.51 19.31 -11.90
C LEU A 82 48.28 20.43 -11.22
N GLN A 83 48.59 20.23 -9.95
CA GLN A 83 49.34 21.16 -9.13
C GLN A 83 50.83 20.78 -9.13
N ASP A 84 51.66 21.61 -9.78
CA ASP A 84 53.13 21.51 -9.82
C ASP A 84 53.74 22.69 -9.05
N GLY A 85 53.88 22.53 -7.73
CA GLY A 85 54.31 23.63 -6.85
C GLY A 85 53.32 24.80 -6.87
N ALA A 86 53.71 25.94 -7.46
CA ALA A 86 52.85 27.12 -7.65
C ALA A 86 52.28 27.24 -9.09
N VAL A 87 52.59 26.28 -9.97
CA VAL A 87 52.22 26.32 -11.38
C VAL A 87 51.15 25.27 -11.66
N LEU A 88 50.13 25.66 -12.42
CA LEU A 88 49.09 24.74 -12.89
C LEU A 88 49.53 24.10 -14.20
N ARG A 89 49.38 22.78 -14.30
CA ARG A 89 49.68 21.99 -15.50
C ARG A 89 48.41 21.35 -16.07
N PRO A 90 48.30 21.16 -17.39
CA PRO A 90 47.24 20.34 -17.97
C PRO A 90 47.46 18.86 -17.66
N CYS A 91 46.39 18.07 -17.69
CA CYS A 91 46.48 16.62 -17.50
C CYS A 91 46.86 15.88 -18.78
N THR A 92 48.07 16.13 -19.29
CA THR A 92 48.66 15.32 -20.37
C THR A 92 49.33 14.07 -19.80
N ASP A 93 49.54 13.04 -20.63
CA ASP A 93 50.22 11.79 -20.22
C ASP A 93 51.57 12.06 -19.54
N GLU A 94 52.32 13.05 -20.03
CA GLU A 94 53.60 13.48 -19.47
C GLU A 94 53.50 13.94 -18.01
N TYR A 95 52.48 14.73 -17.66
CA TYR A 95 52.30 15.24 -16.30
C TYR A 95 51.57 14.24 -15.40
N LEU A 96 50.68 13.42 -15.96
CA LEU A 96 50.00 12.35 -15.21
C LEU A 96 51.00 11.30 -14.71
N GLN A 97 51.99 10.93 -15.52
CA GLN A 97 53.04 9.97 -15.14
C GLN A 97 53.95 10.47 -14.01
N GLN A 98 53.97 11.78 -13.74
CA GLN A 98 54.74 12.39 -12.64
C GLN A 98 54.03 12.27 -11.28
N GLY A 99 52.78 11.80 -11.24
CA GLY A 99 52.04 11.63 -9.98
C GLY A 99 51.70 12.94 -9.27
N LEU A 100 51.57 14.04 -10.03
CA LEU A 100 51.18 15.34 -9.48
C LEU A 100 49.74 15.29 -8.93
N PRO A 101 49.44 15.96 -7.81
CA PRO A 101 48.08 16.01 -7.28
C PRO A 101 47.16 16.85 -8.18
N GLU A 102 45.87 16.54 -8.18
CA GLU A 102 44.85 17.36 -8.85
C GLU A 102 44.77 18.74 -8.17
N ALA A 103 44.69 19.80 -8.99
CA ALA A 103 44.44 21.14 -8.47
C ALA A 103 42.95 21.33 -8.19
N GLU A 104 42.62 22.25 -7.27
CA GLU A 104 41.24 22.67 -7.01
C GLU A 104 40.50 22.98 -8.33
N PRO A 105 39.22 22.62 -8.49
CA PRO A 105 38.46 22.94 -9.70
C PRO A 105 38.39 24.45 -9.98
N ALA A 106 38.33 24.81 -11.26
CA ALA A 106 37.93 26.15 -11.70
C ALA A 106 36.85 25.98 -12.74
N PHE A 107 35.61 26.17 -12.31
CA PHE A 107 34.50 26.05 -13.23
C PHE A 107 34.45 27.25 -14.18
N GLY A 108 34.21 26.95 -15.45
CA GLY A 108 33.77 27.89 -16.46
C GLY A 108 32.43 27.43 -17.04
N LEU A 109 31.84 28.28 -17.88
CA LEU A 109 30.63 27.94 -18.62
C LEU A 109 31.00 27.67 -20.07
N TRP A 110 30.50 26.57 -20.62
CA TRP A 110 30.84 26.09 -21.94
C TRP A 110 29.57 25.75 -22.73
N ILE A 111 29.56 26.02 -24.03
CA ILE A 111 28.57 25.44 -24.93
C ILE A 111 29.13 24.11 -25.43
N LEU A 112 28.46 23.02 -25.09
CA LEU A 112 28.68 21.70 -25.64
C LEU A 112 27.75 21.51 -26.84
N ASN A 113 28.33 21.18 -28.01
CA ASN A 113 27.58 20.74 -29.18
C ASN A 113 27.92 19.28 -29.50
N PRO A 114 27.10 18.30 -29.08
CA PRO A 114 27.41 16.90 -29.29
C PRO A 114 27.39 16.46 -30.76
N SER A 115 26.64 17.16 -31.61
CA SER A 115 26.58 16.84 -33.06
C SER A 115 27.90 17.14 -33.78
N GLU A 116 28.63 18.14 -33.31
CA GLU A 116 29.94 18.55 -33.84
C GLU A 116 31.10 18.09 -32.96
N GLY A 117 30.83 17.58 -31.76
CA GLY A 117 31.84 17.23 -30.76
C GLY A 117 32.61 18.44 -30.22
N THR A 118 32.02 19.64 -30.23
CA THR A 118 32.71 20.88 -29.85
C THR A 118 32.36 21.35 -28.44
N GLN A 119 33.34 21.99 -27.79
CA GLN A 119 33.21 22.65 -26.48
C GLN A 119 33.72 24.09 -26.62
N LEU A 120 32.84 25.07 -26.50
CA LEU A 120 33.18 26.49 -26.68
C LEU A 120 33.02 27.26 -25.37
N PRO A 121 34.05 27.97 -24.88
CA PRO A 121 33.95 28.71 -23.63
C PRO A 121 33.05 29.94 -23.79
N VAL A 122 32.05 30.05 -22.92
CA VAL A 122 31.23 31.26 -22.72
C VAL A 122 31.82 32.11 -21.59
N VAL A 123 32.17 31.44 -20.48
CA VAL A 123 32.85 32.04 -19.33
C VAL A 123 34.11 31.24 -19.07
N GLN A 124 35.25 31.93 -19.07
CA GLN A 124 36.54 31.30 -18.82
C GLN A 124 36.59 30.71 -17.40
N PRO A 125 37.28 29.57 -17.18
CA PRO A 125 37.50 28.98 -15.86
C PRO A 125 38.02 29.98 -14.82
N GLN A 126 37.35 30.08 -13.67
CA GLN A 126 37.74 30.98 -12.58
C GLN A 126 38.19 30.20 -11.34
N GLN A 127 39.32 30.57 -10.76
CA GLN A 127 39.83 29.94 -9.54
C GLN A 127 38.95 30.30 -8.34
N GLY A 128 38.60 29.30 -7.53
CA GLY A 128 37.73 29.49 -6.35
C GLY A 128 36.23 29.61 -6.67
N LEU A 129 35.85 29.51 -7.95
CA LEU A 129 34.44 29.44 -8.36
C LEU A 129 33.97 27.99 -8.39
N TRP A 130 32.93 27.72 -7.59
CA TRP A 130 32.16 26.48 -7.64
C TRP A 130 30.78 26.77 -8.22
N VAL A 131 30.36 25.90 -9.14
CA VAL A 131 29.02 25.94 -9.73
C VAL A 131 28.30 24.67 -9.29
N THR A 132 27.08 24.80 -8.77
CA THR A 132 26.26 23.65 -8.35
C THR A 132 25.14 23.37 -9.35
N GLU A 133 24.55 24.43 -9.91
CA GLU A 133 23.43 24.34 -10.83
C GLU A 133 23.53 25.43 -11.91
N LEU A 134 23.00 25.11 -13.09
CA LEU A 134 22.83 26.01 -14.22
C LEU A 134 21.35 26.26 -14.48
N ALA A 135 21.03 27.52 -14.73
CA ALA A 135 19.75 27.91 -15.28
C ALA A 135 19.97 28.66 -16.58
N VAL A 136 19.22 28.28 -17.61
CA VAL A 136 19.18 29.02 -18.88
C VAL A 136 17.82 29.69 -19.01
N ALA A 137 17.84 31.03 -19.06
CA ALA A 137 16.65 31.82 -19.32
C ALA A 137 16.41 31.93 -20.82
N THR A 138 15.82 30.91 -21.41
CA THR A 138 15.31 30.97 -22.79
C THR A 138 13.83 31.32 -22.81
N ALA A 139 13.40 32.05 -23.83
CA ALA A 139 11.98 32.26 -24.07
C ALA A 139 11.30 30.90 -24.31
N SER A 140 10.68 30.36 -23.26
CA SER A 140 9.84 29.18 -23.34
C SER A 140 8.39 29.60 -23.46
N ARG A 141 7.57 28.73 -24.03
CA ARG A 141 6.13 28.79 -23.79
C ARG A 141 5.95 28.12 -22.43
N MET A 142 5.11 28.68 -21.56
CA MET A 142 4.63 27.89 -20.43
C MET A 142 4.08 26.59 -21.00
N ALA A 143 4.32 25.47 -20.31
CA ALA A 143 3.64 24.23 -20.64
C ALA A 143 2.15 24.58 -20.79
N THR A 144 1.52 24.06 -21.84
CA THR A 144 0.08 24.18 -21.97
C THR A 144 -0.49 23.72 -20.64
N VAL A 145 -1.09 24.64 -19.89
CA VAL A 145 -1.88 24.25 -18.71
C VAL A 145 -2.84 23.20 -19.24
N VAL A 146 -2.82 22.00 -18.63
CA VAL A 146 -3.76 20.94 -18.99
C VAL A 146 -5.12 21.62 -19.16
N PRO A 147 -5.72 21.56 -20.37
CA PRO A 147 -6.84 22.43 -20.68
C PRO A 147 -7.90 22.28 -19.58
N GLU A 148 -8.48 23.41 -19.13
CA GLU A 148 -9.54 23.45 -18.12
C GLU A 148 -10.71 22.49 -18.44
N SER A 149 -10.83 22.03 -19.69
CA SER A 149 -11.85 21.07 -20.13
C SER A 149 -11.83 19.71 -19.41
N ASP A 150 -10.71 19.32 -18.80
CA ASP A 150 -10.60 18.04 -18.09
C ASP A 150 -10.80 18.19 -16.57
N ARG A 151 -10.94 19.43 -16.09
CA ARG A 151 -11.22 19.75 -14.68
C ARG A 151 -12.73 19.82 -14.46
N ASP A 152 -13.21 19.04 -13.50
CA ASP A 152 -14.59 19.10 -13.03
C ASP A 152 -14.72 20.23 -12.00
N ASP A 153 -15.25 21.38 -12.41
CA ASP A 153 -15.37 22.57 -11.55
C ASP A 153 -16.24 22.32 -10.31
N ALA A 154 -17.27 21.48 -10.41
CA ALA A 154 -18.14 21.16 -9.28
C ALA A 154 -17.40 20.33 -8.23
N LEU A 155 -16.57 19.37 -8.66
CA LEU A 155 -15.68 18.65 -7.74
C LEU A 155 -14.61 19.59 -7.17
N ALA A 156 -14.05 20.48 -7.99
CA ALA A 156 -13.02 21.40 -7.52
C ALA A 156 -13.54 22.38 -6.46
N ASP A 157 -14.74 22.94 -6.64
CA ASP A 157 -15.40 23.82 -5.67
C ASP A 157 -15.71 23.10 -4.35
N ALA A 158 -15.87 21.77 -4.40
CA ALA A 158 -16.08 20.92 -3.24
C ALA A 158 -14.77 20.37 -2.62
N ASN A 159 -13.59 20.77 -3.10
CA ASN A 159 -12.28 20.19 -2.72
C ASN A 159 -12.22 18.66 -2.89
N MET A 160 -12.86 18.16 -3.94
CA MET A 160 -12.91 16.75 -4.29
C MET A 160 -12.26 16.48 -5.63
N ALA A 161 -11.97 15.20 -5.85
CA ALA A 161 -11.50 14.64 -7.10
C ALA A 161 -12.25 13.33 -7.38
N ARG A 162 -11.96 12.69 -8.52
CA ARG A 162 -12.59 11.43 -8.93
C ARG A 162 -11.55 10.37 -9.25
N ILE A 163 -11.76 9.15 -8.76
CA ILE A 163 -11.07 7.95 -9.20
C ILE A 163 -12.01 7.20 -10.15
N ASP A 164 -11.52 6.84 -11.33
CA ASP A 164 -12.25 6.07 -12.35
C ASP A 164 -11.42 4.83 -12.73
N ILE A 165 -11.87 3.64 -12.33
CA ILE A 165 -11.20 2.37 -12.63
C ILE A 165 -12.01 1.65 -13.70
N ARG A 166 -11.41 1.38 -14.86
CA ARG A 166 -12.11 0.68 -15.94
C ARG A 166 -12.51 -0.74 -15.56
N SER A 167 -11.62 -1.51 -14.93
CA SER A 167 -12.02 -2.75 -14.26
C SER A 167 -10.99 -3.20 -13.23
N VAL A 168 -11.44 -3.59 -12.04
CA VAL A 168 -10.60 -4.27 -11.06
C VAL A 168 -10.28 -5.72 -11.45
N TYR A 169 -11.03 -6.30 -12.39
CA TYR A 169 -10.81 -7.65 -12.92
C TYR A 169 -9.82 -7.68 -14.09
N ASP A 170 -9.40 -6.51 -14.58
CA ASP A 170 -8.20 -6.38 -15.39
C ASP A 170 -6.98 -6.36 -14.46
N LEU A 171 -6.30 -7.50 -14.33
CA LEU A 171 -5.12 -7.64 -13.49
C LEU A 171 -3.90 -7.97 -14.36
N ASP A 172 -3.02 -6.98 -14.51
CA ASP A 172 -1.84 -7.04 -15.38
C ASP A 172 -2.18 -7.26 -16.88
N GLY A 173 -3.32 -6.74 -17.35
CA GLY A 173 -3.80 -6.93 -18.74
C GLY A 173 -4.46 -8.29 -18.97
N GLY A 174 -4.77 -9.04 -17.91
CA GLY A 174 -5.43 -10.35 -17.97
C GLY A 174 -6.65 -10.39 -17.06
N PHE A 175 -7.65 -11.19 -17.44
CA PHE A 175 -8.86 -11.37 -16.63
C PHE A 175 -8.55 -12.15 -15.35
N SER A 176 -8.95 -11.59 -14.21
CA SER A 176 -8.91 -12.26 -12.90
C SER A 176 -10.20 -12.03 -12.15
N ASP A 177 -10.92 -13.10 -11.83
CA ASP A 177 -12.12 -13.07 -10.99
C ASP A 177 -11.80 -13.13 -9.47
N PHE A 178 -10.50 -13.15 -9.14
CA PHE A 178 -9.93 -13.35 -7.81
C PHE A 178 -10.34 -14.65 -7.10
N MET A 179 -10.96 -15.60 -7.81
CA MET A 179 -11.45 -16.86 -7.26
C MET A 179 -10.50 -18.03 -7.57
N ASN A 180 -10.53 -19.05 -6.72
CA ASN A 180 -9.77 -20.29 -6.94
C ASN A 180 -10.52 -21.49 -6.32
N PRO A 181 -11.09 -22.41 -7.14
CA PRO A 181 -11.21 -22.30 -8.60
C PRO A 181 -12.14 -21.14 -9.01
N GLY A 182 -11.98 -20.65 -10.24
CA GLY A 182 -12.89 -19.66 -10.83
C GLY A 182 -14.28 -20.22 -11.16
N LEU A 183 -15.21 -19.34 -11.54
CA LEU A 183 -16.58 -19.75 -11.89
C LEU A 183 -16.59 -20.58 -13.20
N PRO A 184 -17.28 -21.73 -13.23
CA PRO A 184 -17.36 -22.55 -14.44
C PRO A 184 -17.95 -21.79 -15.63
N GLY A 185 -17.25 -21.77 -16.76
CA GLY A 185 -17.72 -21.15 -18.00
C GLY A 185 -17.44 -19.65 -18.13
N ILE A 186 -16.95 -19.00 -17.07
CA ILE A 186 -16.65 -17.56 -17.07
C ILE A 186 -15.16 -17.34 -17.33
N ASN A 187 -14.81 -16.73 -18.47
CA ASN A 187 -13.41 -16.62 -18.92
C ASN A 187 -13.00 -15.20 -19.33
N SER A 188 -13.91 -14.23 -19.26
CA SER A 188 -13.68 -12.86 -19.65
C SER A 188 -14.48 -11.88 -18.79
N ILE A 189 -14.12 -10.60 -18.83
CA ILE A 189 -14.91 -9.54 -18.18
C ILE A 189 -16.33 -9.49 -18.77
N ALA A 190 -16.48 -9.70 -20.07
CA ALA A 190 -17.79 -9.71 -20.71
C ALA A 190 -18.70 -10.79 -20.12
N ASP A 191 -18.19 -12.02 -19.96
CA ASP A 191 -18.93 -13.12 -19.32
C ASP A 191 -19.24 -12.81 -17.85
N PHE A 192 -18.26 -12.22 -17.13
CA PHE A 192 -18.38 -11.91 -15.70
C PHE A 192 -19.33 -10.74 -15.41
N SER A 193 -19.47 -9.81 -16.37
CA SER A 193 -20.32 -8.63 -16.27
C SER A 193 -21.80 -8.90 -16.53
N ASP A 194 -22.13 -10.05 -17.12
CA ASP A 194 -23.50 -10.44 -17.47
C ASP A 194 -24.25 -10.90 -16.20
N PRO A 195 -25.24 -10.12 -15.70
CA PRO A 195 -25.94 -10.46 -14.47
C PRO A 195 -26.81 -11.72 -14.59
N ALA A 196 -27.06 -12.22 -15.80
CA ALA A 196 -27.74 -13.51 -16.00
C ALA A 196 -26.80 -14.72 -15.80
N GLN A 197 -25.48 -14.49 -15.81
CA GLN A 197 -24.46 -15.53 -15.64
C GLN A 197 -23.80 -15.48 -14.27
N VAL A 198 -23.55 -14.28 -13.74
CA VAL A 198 -22.87 -14.08 -12.45
C VAL A 198 -23.74 -13.22 -11.54
N THR A 199 -24.23 -13.81 -10.46
CA THR A 199 -25.00 -13.09 -9.45
C THR A 199 -24.09 -12.23 -8.57
N PRO A 200 -24.61 -11.19 -7.89
CA PRO A 200 -23.81 -10.39 -6.97
C PRO A 200 -23.01 -11.23 -5.95
N ASP A 201 -23.61 -12.26 -5.37
CA ASP A 201 -22.96 -13.08 -4.32
C ASP A 201 -21.89 -14.05 -4.84
N GLN A 202 -21.88 -14.29 -6.15
CA GLN A 202 -20.79 -15.02 -6.80
C GLN A 202 -19.56 -14.13 -7.05
N ARG A 203 -19.69 -12.80 -6.95
CA ARG A 203 -18.58 -11.87 -7.14
C ARG A 203 -17.76 -11.74 -5.87
N ARG A 204 -16.47 -12.10 -5.97
CA ARG A 204 -15.55 -12.02 -4.83
C ARG A 204 -15.24 -10.59 -4.41
N VAL A 205 -15.05 -9.68 -5.37
CA VAL A 205 -14.84 -8.26 -5.07
C VAL A 205 -16.19 -7.56 -5.13
N ARG A 206 -16.60 -6.95 -4.03
CA ARG A 206 -17.90 -6.26 -3.92
C ARG A 206 -17.76 -4.76 -3.76
N PHE A 207 -16.69 -4.30 -3.11
CA PHE A 207 -16.44 -2.87 -2.90
C PHE A 207 -14.98 -2.49 -3.11
N LEU A 208 -14.78 -1.22 -3.44
CA LEU A 208 -13.52 -0.52 -3.29
C LEU A 208 -13.54 0.18 -1.93
N ARG A 209 -12.66 -0.24 -1.02
CA ARG A 209 -12.34 0.51 0.20
C ARG A 209 -11.29 1.57 -0.11
N ILE A 210 -11.63 2.81 0.23
CA ILE A 210 -10.73 3.96 0.08
C ILE A 210 -10.17 4.29 1.46
N THR A 211 -8.85 4.31 1.56
CA THR A 211 -8.12 4.59 2.81
C THR A 211 -7.34 5.88 2.68
N LYS A 212 -7.02 6.51 3.81
CA LYS A 212 -6.16 7.69 3.89
C LYS A 212 -4.99 7.42 4.82
N GLY A 213 -3.80 7.81 4.41
CA GLY A 213 -2.62 7.83 5.28
C GLY A 213 -2.74 8.95 6.32
N VAL A 214 -2.46 8.62 7.58
CA VAL A 214 -2.41 9.61 8.66
C VAL A 214 -1.01 10.19 8.72
N LEU A 215 -0.92 11.52 8.69
CA LEU A 215 0.36 12.21 8.82
C LEU A 215 0.79 12.19 10.28
N ILE A 216 2.02 11.70 10.51
CA ILE A 216 2.62 11.70 11.84
C ILE A 216 3.33 13.04 12.02
N PRO A 217 2.98 13.84 13.05
CA PRO A 217 3.67 15.10 13.32
C PRO A 217 5.11 14.84 13.81
N ASN A 218 5.92 15.89 13.91
CA ASN A 218 7.26 15.77 14.47
C ASN A 218 7.20 15.33 15.95
N GLU A 219 8.29 14.70 16.43
CA GLU A 219 8.45 14.25 17.82
C GLU A 219 8.30 15.39 18.84
N ASP A 220 8.62 16.63 18.46
CA ASP A 220 8.40 17.84 19.27
C ASP A 220 6.90 18.12 19.55
N VAL A 221 5.99 17.57 18.75
CA VAL A 221 4.53 17.75 18.87
C VAL A 221 3.90 16.52 19.51
N ARG A 222 4.26 15.33 19.03
CA ARG A 222 3.84 14.04 19.59
C ARG A 222 4.99 13.05 19.49
N ASP A 223 5.48 12.63 20.65
CA ASP A 223 6.41 11.51 20.79
C ASP A 223 5.60 10.22 20.83
N ILE A 224 5.80 9.35 19.83
CA ILE A 224 5.06 8.10 19.66
C ILE A 224 6.06 6.95 19.62
N SER A 225 6.00 6.09 20.63
CA SER A 225 6.83 4.89 20.73
C SER A 225 6.44 3.87 19.65
N GLY A 226 7.38 2.99 19.28
CA GLY A 226 7.08 1.88 18.38
C GLY A 226 5.97 0.95 18.91
N ALA A 227 5.86 0.80 20.23
CA ALA A 227 4.83 -0.02 20.85
C ALA A 227 3.42 0.60 20.73
N GLN A 228 3.33 1.93 20.68
CA GLN A 228 2.07 2.67 20.46
C GLN A 228 1.57 2.60 19.01
N PHE A 229 2.43 2.35 18.01
CA PHE A 229 1.96 1.92 16.69
C PHE A 229 1.43 0.48 16.75
N GLY A 230 2.15 -0.40 17.44
CA GLY A 230 1.83 -1.82 17.58
C GLY A 230 2.67 -2.74 16.69
N ARG A 231 2.13 -3.92 16.34
CA ARG A 231 2.82 -5.01 15.65
C ARG A 231 3.47 -4.60 14.33
N SER A 232 2.91 -3.60 13.63
CA SER A 232 3.36 -3.21 12.29
C SER A 232 3.51 -1.70 12.10
N ALA A 233 4.45 -1.09 12.81
CA ALA A 233 4.78 0.33 12.64
C ALA A 233 5.05 0.73 11.17
N ASN A 234 5.65 -0.16 10.36
CA ASN A 234 5.90 0.09 8.93
C ASN A 234 4.62 0.16 8.07
N PHE A 235 3.49 -0.37 8.56
CA PHE A 235 2.21 -0.08 7.93
C PHE A 235 1.92 1.41 8.12
N GLY A 236 2.06 1.94 9.33
CA GLY A 236 1.69 3.31 9.68
C GLY A 236 0.18 3.48 9.88
N MET A 237 -0.20 4.58 10.52
CA MET A 237 -1.58 4.88 10.89
C MET A 237 -2.46 5.19 9.66
N ARG A 238 -3.71 4.69 9.66
CA ARG A 238 -4.67 4.84 8.56
C ARG A 238 -6.09 5.03 9.03
N GLU A 239 -6.83 5.76 8.20
CA GLU A 239 -8.27 5.97 8.30
C GLU A 239 -8.95 5.33 7.08
N ILE A 240 -10.20 4.89 7.21
CA ILE A 240 -11.04 4.57 6.04
C ILE A 240 -11.84 5.82 5.70
N VAL A 241 -11.75 6.25 4.43
CA VAL A 241 -12.53 7.35 3.87
C VAL A 241 -13.96 6.87 3.59
N GLY A 242 -14.11 5.67 3.05
CA GLY A 242 -15.40 5.04 2.79
C GLY A 242 -15.31 3.92 1.76
N TYR A 243 -16.46 3.42 1.37
CA TYR A 243 -16.66 2.33 0.42
C TYR A 243 -17.48 2.79 -0.76
N VAL A 244 -17.14 2.30 -1.95
CA VAL A 244 -17.96 2.44 -3.16
C VAL A 244 -18.15 1.04 -3.76
N PRO A 245 -19.37 0.68 -4.22
CA PRO A 245 -19.59 -0.59 -4.90
C PRO A 245 -18.69 -0.78 -6.12
N VAL A 246 -18.34 -2.03 -6.39
CA VAL A 246 -17.70 -2.44 -7.64
C VAL A 246 -18.79 -3.00 -8.54
N GLU A 247 -18.90 -2.49 -9.76
CA GLU A 247 -19.93 -2.92 -10.72
C GLU A 247 -19.62 -4.30 -11.32
N PRO A 248 -20.57 -4.98 -12.01
CA PRO A 248 -20.35 -6.33 -12.53
C PRO A 248 -19.17 -6.47 -13.49
N ASP A 249 -18.90 -5.48 -14.35
CA ASP A 249 -17.71 -5.44 -15.21
C ASP A 249 -16.41 -5.11 -14.45
N GLY A 250 -16.49 -4.93 -13.14
CA GLY A 250 -15.39 -4.56 -12.25
C GLY A 250 -15.07 -3.08 -12.26
N SER A 251 -15.82 -2.25 -12.99
CA SER A 251 -15.58 -0.81 -13.01
C SER A 251 -15.96 -0.16 -11.69
N VAL A 252 -15.25 0.93 -11.37
CA VAL A 252 -15.49 1.74 -10.17
C VAL A 252 -15.39 3.21 -10.53
N ARG A 253 -16.32 4.02 -10.02
CA ARG A 253 -16.25 5.47 -10.13
C ARG A 253 -16.55 6.09 -8.78
N ALA A 254 -15.58 6.75 -8.18
CA ALA A 254 -15.65 7.22 -6.80
C ALA A 254 -15.20 8.67 -6.67
N ARG A 255 -15.97 9.48 -5.94
CA ARG A 255 -15.52 10.78 -5.45
C ARG A 255 -14.61 10.59 -4.25
N VAL A 256 -13.56 11.38 -4.18
CA VAL A 256 -12.58 11.33 -3.10
C VAL A 256 -12.14 12.73 -2.67
N PRO A 257 -11.71 12.90 -1.41
CA PRO A 257 -11.06 14.14 -0.99
C PRO A 257 -9.83 14.44 -1.85
N ALA A 258 -9.72 15.66 -2.35
CA ALA A 258 -8.52 16.10 -3.06
C ALA A 258 -7.38 16.44 -2.08
N ASP A 259 -6.15 16.50 -2.59
CA ASP A 259 -4.93 16.84 -1.85
C ASP A 259 -4.70 15.97 -0.58
N ALA A 260 -5.17 14.72 -0.62
CA ALA A 260 -5.02 13.74 0.46
C ALA A 260 -4.25 12.49 -0.02
N PRO A 261 -3.45 11.84 0.85
CA PRO A 261 -2.74 10.61 0.53
C PRO A 261 -3.69 9.41 0.60
N LEU A 262 -4.24 9.02 -0.55
CA LEU A 262 -5.26 7.98 -0.67
C LEU A 262 -4.65 6.62 -1.03
N GLY A 263 -5.19 5.56 -0.44
CA GLY A 263 -4.87 4.17 -0.76
C GLY A 263 -6.13 3.38 -1.10
N LEU A 264 -5.98 2.32 -1.90
CA LEU A 264 -7.09 1.52 -2.42
C LEU A 264 -6.98 0.06 -1.97
N GLN A 265 -8.10 -0.54 -1.59
CA GLN A 265 -8.23 -1.97 -1.26
C GLN A 265 -9.50 -2.55 -1.88
N LEU A 266 -9.37 -3.67 -2.60
CA LEU A 266 -10.50 -4.46 -3.07
C LEU A 266 -11.01 -5.33 -1.92
N VAL A 267 -12.30 -5.27 -1.59
CA VAL A 267 -12.87 -6.04 -0.47
C VAL A 267 -14.10 -6.84 -0.91
N ASP A 268 -14.34 -7.95 -0.20
CA ASP A 268 -15.53 -8.79 -0.41
C ASP A 268 -16.75 -8.27 0.35
N ALA A 269 -17.83 -9.07 0.33
CA ALA A 269 -19.07 -8.78 1.04
C ALA A 269 -18.89 -8.68 2.56
N ASP A 270 -17.90 -9.36 3.14
CA ASP A 270 -17.62 -9.37 4.58
C ASP A 270 -16.69 -8.23 5.02
N GLY A 271 -16.18 -7.45 4.07
CA GLY A 271 -15.19 -6.40 4.34
C GLY A 271 -13.76 -6.90 4.47
N LYS A 272 -13.44 -8.10 3.98
CA LYS A 272 -12.06 -8.64 3.97
C LYS A 272 -11.37 -8.30 2.65
N ALA A 273 -10.13 -7.84 2.71
CA ALA A 273 -9.32 -7.59 1.53
C ALA A 273 -9.19 -8.86 0.66
N VAL A 274 -9.45 -8.72 -0.64
CA VAL A 274 -9.38 -9.79 -1.64
C VAL A 274 -7.98 -9.91 -2.23
N PHE A 275 -7.31 -8.77 -2.36
CA PHE A 275 -6.03 -8.64 -3.04
C PHE A 275 -5.08 -7.78 -2.21
N SER A 276 -3.79 -7.81 -2.56
CA SER A 276 -2.80 -6.95 -1.90
C SER A 276 -3.19 -5.47 -2.05
N ARG A 277 -3.03 -4.70 -0.97
CA ARG A 277 -3.23 -3.25 -0.97
C ARG A 277 -2.42 -2.59 -2.08
N HIS A 278 -2.97 -1.53 -2.68
CA HIS A 278 -2.19 -0.61 -3.51
C HIS A 278 -1.11 0.09 -2.66
N GLY A 279 0.16 -0.27 -2.88
CA GLY A 279 1.29 0.11 -2.02
C GLY A 279 1.75 1.57 -2.16
N ALA A 280 1.25 2.32 -3.14
CA ALA A 280 1.59 3.71 -3.37
C ALA A 280 0.43 4.65 -3.02
N TRP A 281 0.75 5.82 -2.45
CA TRP A 281 -0.25 6.85 -2.17
C TRP A 281 -0.64 7.57 -3.45
N LEU A 282 -1.93 7.59 -3.74
CA LEU A 282 -2.54 8.42 -4.77
C LEU A 282 -2.83 9.79 -4.19
N ASN A 283 -2.52 10.84 -4.94
CA ASN A 283 -2.88 12.21 -4.59
C ASN A 283 -3.48 12.86 -5.83
N LEU A 284 -4.70 13.37 -5.71
CA LEU A 284 -5.43 14.00 -6.80
C LEU A 284 -5.66 15.48 -6.47
N ARG A 285 -5.59 16.35 -7.48
CA ARG A 285 -5.92 17.77 -7.36
C ARG A 285 -7.42 18.01 -7.38
N PRO A 286 -7.91 19.13 -6.82
CA PRO A 286 -9.33 19.47 -6.89
C PRO A 286 -9.85 19.52 -8.34
N GLY A 287 -10.92 18.76 -8.61
CA GLY A 287 -11.53 18.61 -9.93
C GLY A 287 -10.84 17.61 -10.86
N GLU A 288 -9.74 16.98 -10.43
CA GLU A 288 -9.03 15.97 -11.23
C GLU A 288 -9.82 14.66 -11.31
N THR A 289 -9.80 14.01 -12.48
CA THR A 289 -10.19 12.61 -12.62
C THR A 289 -8.95 11.76 -12.89
N LEU A 290 -8.59 10.89 -11.96
CA LEU A 290 -7.54 9.90 -12.15
C LEU A 290 -8.14 8.62 -12.71
N GLN A 291 -7.81 8.28 -13.95
CA GLN A 291 -8.26 7.05 -14.58
C GLN A 291 -7.22 5.91 -14.46
N CYS A 292 -7.66 4.77 -13.95
CA CYS A 292 -6.93 3.51 -13.89
C CYS A 292 -7.49 2.53 -14.90
N GLN A 293 -6.64 1.89 -15.70
CA GLN A 293 -7.07 0.92 -16.71
C GLN A 293 -7.37 -0.45 -16.10
N GLY A 294 -6.58 -0.83 -15.09
CA GLY A 294 -6.73 -2.08 -14.36
C GLY A 294 -5.94 -2.06 -13.06
N CYS A 295 -6.00 -3.16 -12.32
CA CYS A 295 -5.12 -3.46 -11.21
C CYS A 295 -3.79 -4.06 -11.70
N HIS A 296 -2.77 -4.03 -10.84
CA HIS A 296 -1.47 -4.64 -11.15
C HIS A 296 -0.85 -5.32 -9.94
N ARG A 297 0.01 -6.31 -10.21
CA ARG A 297 0.92 -6.89 -9.21
C ARG A 297 2.20 -6.07 -9.13
N THR A 298 3.00 -6.34 -8.09
CA THR A 298 4.38 -5.85 -8.04
C THR A 298 5.17 -6.39 -9.25
N ASN A 299 5.99 -5.55 -9.87
CA ASN A 299 6.83 -5.86 -11.04
C ASN A 299 6.08 -6.06 -12.37
N ASN A 300 4.88 -5.52 -12.54
CA ASN A 300 4.28 -5.41 -13.86
C ASN A 300 5.00 -4.32 -14.69
N PRO A 301 5.54 -4.63 -15.88
CA PRO A 301 6.23 -3.66 -16.72
C PRO A 301 5.29 -2.72 -17.49
N GLN A 302 3.97 -2.92 -17.41
CA GLN A 302 3.02 -2.07 -18.11
C GLN A 302 3.11 -0.61 -17.62
N PRO A 303 3.16 0.36 -18.55
CA PRO A 303 3.25 1.77 -18.19
C PRO A 303 1.94 2.25 -17.56
N HIS A 304 2.05 2.98 -16.44
CA HIS A 304 0.96 3.68 -15.78
C HIS A 304 1.34 5.14 -15.48
N GLY A 305 0.37 5.98 -15.14
CA GLY A 305 0.60 7.38 -14.74
C GLY A 305 0.84 8.36 -15.90
N ARG A 306 0.73 7.91 -17.16
CA ARG A 306 0.79 8.76 -18.35
C ARG A 306 -0.39 8.54 -19.28
N THR A 307 -1.15 9.60 -19.52
CA THR A 307 -2.36 9.54 -20.35
C THR A 307 -2.10 9.21 -21.81
N ASP A 308 -0.86 9.40 -22.31
CA ASP A 308 -0.50 9.27 -23.73
C ASP A 308 0.28 8.00 -24.10
N GLY A 309 0.17 6.95 -23.27
CA GLY A 309 0.75 5.65 -23.56
C GLY A 309 0.57 4.59 -22.48
N MET A 310 -0.53 4.65 -21.74
CA MET A 310 -0.98 3.55 -20.89
C MET A 310 -1.46 2.37 -21.75
N ALA A 311 -1.27 1.15 -21.24
CA ALA A 311 -1.91 -0.01 -21.84
C ALA A 311 -3.45 0.14 -21.76
N PRO A 312 -4.20 -0.19 -22.83
CA PRO A 312 -5.66 -0.16 -22.76
C PRO A 312 -6.14 -1.20 -21.76
N SER A 313 -7.25 -0.89 -21.08
CA SER A 313 -7.96 -1.88 -20.28
C SER A 313 -8.48 -3.00 -21.18
N ILE A 314 -8.57 -4.22 -20.65
CA ILE A 314 -9.30 -5.32 -21.29
C ILE A 314 -10.82 -5.20 -21.09
N ASN A 315 -11.29 -4.25 -20.29
CA ASN A 315 -12.71 -3.87 -20.24
C ASN A 315 -13.00 -2.81 -21.32
N ASP A 316 -13.48 -3.29 -22.47
CA ASP A 316 -13.91 -2.46 -23.59
C ASP A 316 -15.15 -1.61 -23.25
N GLY A 317 -15.86 -1.89 -22.15
CA GLY A 317 -17.11 -1.23 -21.79
C GLY A 317 -18.28 -1.66 -22.67
N ALA A 318 -19.32 -0.82 -22.74
CA ALA A 318 -20.51 -1.11 -23.52
C ALA A 318 -20.17 -1.33 -25.01
N PRO A 319 -20.66 -2.41 -25.63
CA PRO A 319 -20.26 -2.78 -26.99
C PRO A 319 -20.88 -1.89 -28.07
N VAL A 320 -22.02 -1.25 -27.80
CA VAL A 320 -22.78 -0.43 -28.74
C VAL A 320 -23.44 0.74 -28.04
N THR A 321 -23.57 1.88 -28.74
CA THR A 321 -24.30 3.05 -28.24
C THR A 321 -25.82 2.83 -28.29
N GLY A 322 -26.52 3.29 -27.25
CA GLY A 322 -27.97 3.43 -27.25
C GLY A 322 -28.74 2.16 -26.87
N GLN A 323 -28.06 1.15 -26.31
CA GLN A 323 -28.67 -0.06 -25.75
C GLN A 323 -28.25 -0.20 -24.27
N PRO A 324 -29.07 -0.83 -23.41
CA PRO A 324 -28.63 -1.22 -22.07
C PRO A 324 -27.52 -2.28 -22.16
N PHE A 325 -26.84 -2.53 -21.04
CA PHE A 325 -25.89 -3.64 -20.96
C PHE A 325 -26.62 -4.99 -21.20
N PRO A 326 -25.92 -6.01 -21.74
CA PRO A 326 -26.54 -7.31 -22.00
C PRO A 326 -27.18 -7.90 -20.75
N ASN A 327 -28.44 -8.36 -20.89
CA ASN A 327 -29.25 -8.99 -19.85
C ASN A 327 -29.41 -8.19 -18.55
N SER A 328 -29.15 -6.88 -18.54
CA SER A 328 -29.36 -6.04 -17.38
C SER A 328 -30.75 -5.38 -17.38
N ARG A 329 -31.28 -5.07 -16.20
CA ARG A 329 -32.49 -4.28 -16.05
C ARG A 329 -32.33 -2.88 -16.69
N ALA A 330 -33.33 -2.47 -17.48
CA ALA A 330 -33.27 -1.23 -18.25
C ALA A 330 -33.93 -0.03 -17.56
N ASP A 331 -34.53 -0.21 -16.38
CA ASP A 331 -35.22 0.86 -15.65
C ASP A 331 -34.26 1.75 -14.83
N VAL A 332 -33.06 1.26 -14.50
CA VAL A 332 -31.99 2.06 -13.88
C VAL A 332 -31.06 2.66 -14.93
N VAL A 333 -30.45 1.80 -15.77
CA VAL A 333 -29.52 2.22 -16.84
C VAL A 333 -30.14 1.84 -18.19
N PRO A 334 -30.98 2.71 -18.80
CA PRO A 334 -31.72 2.37 -20.02
C PRO A 334 -30.84 2.28 -21.28
N PHE A 335 -29.68 2.94 -21.28
CA PHE A 335 -28.71 2.88 -22.38
C PHE A 335 -27.32 3.31 -21.95
N ALA A 336 -26.29 2.77 -22.62
CA ALA A 336 -24.90 3.19 -22.51
C ALA A 336 -24.35 3.70 -23.85
N ASP A 337 -23.28 4.49 -23.81
CA ASP A 337 -22.49 4.85 -24.99
C ASP A 337 -21.38 3.82 -25.22
N ALA A 338 -21.06 3.51 -26.48
CA ALA A 338 -20.00 2.55 -26.79
C ALA A 338 -18.67 2.95 -26.11
N GLY A 339 -18.06 2.04 -25.34
CA GLY A 339 -16.86 2.31 -24.54
C GLY A 339 -17.10 2.72 -23.08
N GLU A 340 -18.33 3.09 -22.72
CA GLU A 340 -18.72 3.46 -21.35
C GLU A 340 -18.72 2.21 -20.45
N THR A 341 -18.07 2.27 -19.29
CA THR A 341 -18.13 1.17 -18.31
C THR A 341 -19.44 1.18 -17.54
N MET A 342 -19.77 0.09 -16.84
CA MET A 342 -21.00 0.01 -16.05
C MET A 342 -21.06 1.10 -14.97
N ALA A 343 -19.95 1.41 -14.29
CA ALA A 343 -19.87 2.47 -13.28
C ALA A 343 -20.04 3.87 -13.88
N GLN A 344 -19.49 4.12 -15.09
CA GLN A 344 -19.66 5.39 -15.79
C GLN A 344 -21.12 5.60 -16.21
N ALA A 345 -21.74 4.56 -16.79
CA ALA A 345 -23.15 4.61 -17.19
C ALA A 345 -24.07 4.77 -15.98
N LEU A 346 -23.82 4.04 -14.89
CA LEU A 346 -24.58 4.16 -13.65
C LEU A 346 -24.50 5.57 -13.08
N ALA A 347 -23.30 6.13 -12.94
CA ALA A 347 -23.10 7.49 -12.42
C ALA A 347 -23.82 8.56 -13.25
N ARG A 348 -24.07 8.33 -14.54
CA ARG A 348 -24.82 9.26 -15.39
C ARG A 348 -26.32 9.29 -15.07
N PHE A 349 -26.91 8.17 -14.65
CA PHE A 349 -28.33 8.08 -14.29
C PHE A 349 -28.59 8.17 -12.78
N LEU A 350 -27.62 7.74 -11.98
CA LEU A 350 -27.63 7.78 -10.52
C LEU A 350 -26.31 8.41 -10.03
N PRO A 351 -26.15 9.75 -10.11
CA PRO A 351 -24.90 10.42 -9.75
C PRO A 351 -24.43 10.18 -8.31
N ASP A 352 -25.35 9.79 -7.44
CA ASP A 352 -25.03 9.50 -6.05
C ASP A 352 -24.28 8.17 -5.87
N SER A 353 -24.22 7.31 -6.88
CA SER A 353 -23.42 6.06 -6.85
C SER A 353 -21.93 6.32 -6.73
N GLU A 354 -21.45 7.53 -7.04
CA GLU A 354 -20.04 7.90 -6.90
C GLU A 354 -19.65 8.28 -5.47
N TRP A 355 -20.62 8.54 -4.57
CA TRP A 355 -20.29 8.95 -3.21
C TRP A 355 -19.84 7.75 -2.37
N PRO A 356 -18.73 7.89 -1.63
CA PRO A 356 -18.39 6.89 -0.63
C PRO A 356 -19.46 6.82 0.47
N ALA A 357 -19.60 5.65 1.06
CA ALA A 357 -20.38 5.43 2.28
C ALA A 357 -19.49 4.90 3.41
N ILE A 358 -19.82 5.20 4.66
CA ILE A 358 -19.21 4.56 5.82
C ILE A 358 -19.68 3.11 5.96
N ASN A 359 -20.98 2.90 5.71
CA ASN A 359 -21.58 1.57 5.69
C ASN A 359 -21.30 0.87 4.36
N MET A 360 -21.10 -0.44 4.40
CA MET A 360 -20.98 -1.23 3.17
C MET A 360 -22.38 -1.55 2.68
N GLN A 361 -22.87 -0.73 1.75
CA GLN A 361 -24.22 -0.86 1.19
C GLN A 361 -24.12 -1.11 -0.30
N ALA A 362 -24.67 -2.24 -0.76
CA ALA A 362 -24.81 -2.52 -2.18
C ALA A 362 -26.16 -1.98 -2.69
N PHE A 363 -26.19 -1.62 -3.97
CA PHE A 363 -27.39 -1.42 -4.74
C PHE A 363 -27.27 -2.21 -6.05
N ASP A 364 -28.10 -3.23 -6.27
CA ASP A 364 -28.08 -4.00 -7.53
C ASP A 364 -28.83 -3.27 -8.64
N ALA A 365 -28.04 -2.49 -9.39
CA ALA A 365 -28.52 -1.71 -10.52
C ALA A 365 -28.75 -2.57 -11.79
N TRP A 366 -28.44 -3.86 -11.78
CA TRP A 366 -28.21 -4.64 -13.00
C TRP A 366 -29.05 -5.90 -13.13
N SER A 367 -29.29 -6.66 -12.07
CA SER A 367 -30.05 -7.92 -12.17
C SER A 367 -31.51 -7.71 -12.59
N ASP A 368 -32.01 -8.56 -13.50
CA ASP A 368 -33.42 -8.58 -13.96
C ASP A 368 -34.04 -9.99 -13.77
N PRO A 369 -35.07 -10.16 -12.91
CA PRO A 369 -35.72 -9.12 -12.11
C PRO A 369 -34.81 -8.59 -11.01
N ALA A 370 -35.10 -7.36 -10.57
CA ALA A 370 -34.44 -6.75 -9.42
C ALA A 370 -34.54 -7.63 -8.18
N PRO A 371 -33.48 -7.69 -7.33
CA PRO A 371 -33.59 -8.34 -6.03
C PRO A 371 -34.57 -7.59 -5.11
N ASP A 372 -35.02 -8.26 -4.05
CA ASP A 372 -35.74 -7.59 -2.97
C ASP A 372 -34.75 -6.65 -2.25
N PRO A 373 -35.06 -5.36 -2.04
CA PRO A 373 -34.21 -4.45 -1.28
C PRO A 373 -33.82 -4.96 0.12
N ALA A 374 -34.63 -5.84 0.72
CA ALA A 374 -34.31 -6.45 2.01
C ALA A 374 -33.20 -7.52 1.95
N ASP A 375 -32.96 -8.09 0.76
CA ASP A 375 -31.92 -9.09 0.51
C ASP A 375 -30.60 -8.44 0.05
N GLU A 376 -30.60 -7.13 -0.20
CA GLU A 376 -29.41 -6.40 -0.60
C GLU A 376 -28.43 -6.24 0.57
N LEU A 377 -27.14 -6.38 0.26
CA LEU A 377 -26.08 -6.34 1.26
C LEU A 377 -26.02 -4.98 1.96
N LEU A 378 -26.21 -4.99 3.27
CA LEU A 378 -25.95 -3.87 4.17
C LEU A 378 -25.19 -4.37 5.39
N LEU A 379 -23.94 -3.92 5.55
CA LEU A 379 -23.22 -4.03 6.82
C LEU A 379 -23.08 -2.63 7.41
N SER A 380 -23.77 -2.37 8.52
CA SER A 380 -23.76 -1.07 9.21
C SER A 380 -22.99 -1.12 10.51
N TYR A 381 -22.37 0.00 10.92
CA TYR A 381 -21.87 0.12 12.29
C TYR A 381 -22.97 0.40 13.31
N ASP A 382 -24.17 0.80 12.87
CA ASP A 382 -25.34 0.92 13.77
C ASP A 382 -25.74 -0.44 14.38
N ASP A 383 -25.29 -1.55 13.78
CA ASP A 383 -25.50 -2.92 14.28
C ASP A 383 -24.45 -3.35 15.33
N LEU A 384 -23.52 -2.48 15.71
CA LEU A 384 -22.58 -2.73 16.80
C LEU A 384 -23.21 -2.42 18.16
N GLU A 385 -22.99 -3.30 19.13
CA GLU A 385 -23.27 -3.04 20.55
C GLU A 385 -22.07 -2.38 21.27
N THR A 386 -20.94 -2.27 20.58
CA THR A 386 -19.71 -1.60 21.00
C THR A 386 -19.55 -0.25 20.29
N PRO A 387 -18.63 0.63 20.74
CA PRO A 387 -18.43 1.92 20.09
C PRO A 387 -18.14 1.81 18.60
N ALA A 388 -18.90 2.53 17.77
CA ALA A 388 -18.66 2.61 16.33
C ALA A 388 -17.42 3.48 16.03
N PRO A 389 -16.57 3.09 15.06
CA PRO A 389 -15.34 3.83 14.71
C PRO A 389 -15.59 5.07 13.84
N ALA A 390 -16.85 5.45 13.64
CA ALA A 390 -17.27 6.60 12.83
C ALA A 390 -18.48 7.29 13.48
N THR A 391 -18.58 8.61 13.29
CA THR A 391 -19.70 9.38 13.86
C THR A 391 -21.05 8.99 13.23
N ALA A 392 -22.13 9.01 14.00
CA ALA A 392 -23.47 8.70 13.51
C ALA A 392 -23.89 9.57 12.30
N ALA A 393 -23.45 10.84 12.26
CA ALA A 393 -23.71 11.72 11.11
C ALA A 393 -23.09 11.16 9.82
N CYS A 394 -21.84 10.68 9.89
CA CYS A 394 -21.15 10.08 8.76
C CYS A 394 -21.71 8.72 8.34
N GLN A 395 -22.32 7.98 9.26
CA GLN A 395 -23.00 6.71 8.96
C GLN A 395 -24.29 6.93 8.18
N ILE A 396 -25.00 8.03 8.44
CA ILE A 396 -26.25 8.40 7.74
C ILE A 396 -25.95 9.08 6.40
N GLN A 397 -25.04 10.05 6.39
CA GLN A 397 -24.71 10.82 5.20
C GLN A 397 -23.22 11.16 5.18
N TRP A 398 -22.53 10.60 4.19
CA TRP A 398 -21.10 10.85 4.02
C TRP A 398 -20.82 12.32 3.65
N GLN A 399 -19.72 12.86 4.16
CA GLN A 399 -19.15 14.17 3.85
C GLN A 399 -17.64 14.03 3.64
N PRO A 400 -16.95 14.96 2.95
CA PRO A 400 -15.51 14.88 2.68
C PRO A 400 -14.61 14.67 3.90
N GLU A 401 -15.04 15.07 5.09
CA GLU A 401 -14.34 14.92 6.36
C GLU A 401 -14.65 13.60 7.09
N CYS A 402 -15.63 12.83 6.62
CA CYS A 402 -16.05 11.59 7.28
C CYS A 402 -14.95 10.53 7.24
N ARG A 403 -14.61 9.99 8.40
CA ARG A 403 -13.60 8.95 8.56
C ARG A 403 -14.08 7.87 9.52
N THR A 404 -13.70 6.65 9.19
CA THR A 404 -13.65 5.55 10.13
C THR A 404 -12.23 5.45 10.67
N VAL A 405 -12.06 5.56 11.99
CA VAL A 405 -10.77 5.50 12.67
C VAL A 405 -10.82 4.41 13.74
N ILE A 406 -10.02 3.36 13.58
CA ILE A 406 -10.09 2.17 14.44
C ILE A 406 -8.87 2.11 15.34
N HIS A 407 -9.05 2.41 16.63
CA HIS A 407 -8.10 2.08 17.71
C HIS A 407 -8.44 0.73 18.32
N TYR A 408 -7.43 -0.05 18.68
CA TYR A 408 -7.63 -1.35 19.29
C TYR A 408 -8.39 -1.23 20.63
N GLU A 409 -7.92 -0.37 21.53
CA GLU A 409 -8.51 -0.22 22.86
C GLU A 409 -9.93 0.35 22.82
N ASP A 410 -10.22 1.23 21.86
CA ASP A 410 -11.54 1.90 21.79
C ASP A 410 -12.60 1.05 21.06
N HIS A 411 -12.19 0.15 20.16
CA HIS A 411 -13.14 -0.52 19.25
C HIS A 411 -12.98 -2.03 19.15
N ILE A 412 -11.79 -2.59 19.43
CA ILE A 412 -11.55 -4.04 19.32
C ILE A 412 -11.61 -4.71 20.69
N GLN A 413 -10.91 -4.19 21.69
CA GLN A 413 -11.00 -4.70 23.07
C GLN A 413 -12.45 -4.76 23.59
N PRO A 414 -13.31 -3.74 23.35
CA PRO A 414 -14.70 -3.80 23.78
C PRO A 414 -15.52 -4.93 23.17
N ILE A 415 -15.13 -5.49 22.01
CA ILE A 415 -15.80 -6.67 21.43
C ILE A 415 -15.59 -7.88 22.33
N TRP A 416 -14.38 -8.02 22.90
CA TRP A 416 -14.03 -9.13 23.78
C TRP A 416 -14.72 -9.03 25.13
N ASP A 417 -14.87 -7.79 25.62
CA ASP A 417 -15.47 -7.48 26.93
C ASP A 417 -17.00 -7.34 26.88
N LEU A 418 -17.61 -7.37 25.68
CA LEU A 418 -19.06 -7.25 25.53
C LEU A 418 -19.74 -8.44 26.23
N PRO A 419 -20.63 -8.20 27.22
CA PRO A 419 -21.38 -9.26 27.87
C PRO A 419 -22.29 -9.99 26.87
N ARG A 420 -22.13 -11.31 26.72
CA ARG A 420 -22.90 -12.11 25.77
C ARG A 420 -23.52 -13.31 26.45
N MET A 421 -24.76 -13.63 26.07
CA MET A 421 -25.40 -14.89 26.42
C MET A 421 -25.58 -15.72 25.16
N VAL A 422 -25.00 -16.91 25.11
CA VAL A 422 -24.99 -17.79 23.94
C VAL A 422 -25.66 -19.12 24.27
N ASP A 423 -26.34 -19.73 23.28
CA ASP A 423 -26.92 -21.06 23.44
C ASP A 423 -25.86 -22.13 23.09
N VAL A 424 -25.44 -22.88 24.10
CA VAL A 424 -24.52 -24.01 23.97
C VAL A 424 -25.29 -25.29 24.28
N GLY A 425 -25.74 -25.98 23.23
CA GLY A 425 -26.41 -27.28 23.38
C GLY A 425 -27.76 -27.23 24.11
N GLY A 426 -28.51 -26.12 23.98
CA GLY A 426 -29.81 -25.89 24.60
C GLY A 426 -29.74 -25.18 25.96
N SER A 427 -28.55 -24.72 26.37
CA SER A 427 -28.32 -24.02 27.64
C SER A 427 -27.73 -22.64 27.36
N MET A 428 -28.28 -21.61 28.01
CA MET A 428 -27.73 -20.26 27.92
C MET A 428 -26.52 -20.14 28.84
N GLU A 429 -25.35 -19.87 28.25
CA GLU A 429 -24.07 -19.72 28.93
C GLU A 429 -23.49 -18.32 28.66
N ASP A 430 -22.57 -17.88 29.53
CA ASP A 430 -21.81 -16.65 29.31
C ASP A 430 -20.83 -16.88 28.14
N GLY A 431 -21.03 -16.15 27.05
CA GLY A 431 -20.20 -16.19 25.85
C GLY A 431 -19.24 -15.00 25.75
N THR A 432 -19.06 -14.23 26.82
CA THR A 432 -18.15 -13.09 26.86
C THR A 432 -16.72 -13.57 26.62
N CYS A 433 -16.07 -13.06 25.57
CA CYS A 433 -14.81 -13.63 25.11
C CYS A 433 -13.72 -13.50 26.18
N SER A 434 -13.61 -12.35 26.85
CA SER A 434 -12.61 -12.13 27.92
C SER A 434 -12.96 -12.79 29.26
N SER A 435 -14.18 -13.33 29.40
CA SER A 435 -14.60 -14.20 30.51
C SER A 435 -14.05 -15.61 30.30
N CYS A 436 -14.26 -16.20 29.11
CA CYS A 436 -13.76 -17.53 28.78
C CYS A 436 -12.25 -17.56 28.50
N HIS A 437 -11.73 -16.63 27.70
CA HIS A 437 -10.32 -16.51 27.33
C HIS A 437 -9.55 -15.70 28.36
N ASN A 438 -9.42 -16.25 29.56
CA ASN A 438 -8.81 -15.59 30.71
C ASN A 438 -7.87 -16.55 31.46
N ARG A 439 -6.78 -16.01 32.02
CA ARG A 439 -5.88 -16.73 32.92
C ARG A 439 -6.46 -16.97 34.31
N ARG A 440 -7.65 -16.44 34.60
CA ARG A 440 -8.39 -16.65 35.85
C ARG A 440 -9.76 -17.23 35.57
N ASP A 441 -10.20 -18.17 36.40
CA ASP A 441 -11.56 -18.70 36.35
C ASP A 441 -12.54 -17.84 37.16
N ASP A 442 -13.82 -18.23 37.17
CA ASP A 442 -14.90 -17.55 37.92
C ASP A 442 -14.64 -17.47 39.44
N MET A 443 -13.79 -18.35 39.97
CA MET A 443 -13.37 -18.37 41.38
C MET A 443 -12.06 -17.61 41.61
N ASN A 444 -11.56 -16.91 40.60
CA ASN A 444 -10.32 -16.15 40.59
C ASN A 444 -9.05 -17.01 40.75
N ALA A 445 -9.15 -18.33 40.54
CA ALA A 445 -8.02 -19.25 40.53
C ALA A 445 -7.30 -19.17 39.17
N LEU A 446 -5.96 -19.36 39.18
CA LEU A 446 -5.20 -19.40 37.95
C LEU A 446 -5.57 -20.63 37.12
N GLN A 447 -5.77 -20.41 35.83
CA GLN A 447 -5.99 -21.45 34.83
C GLN A 447 -5.17 -21.15 33.58
N VAL A 448 -4.85 -22.18 32.82
CA VAL A 448 -4.32 -21.99 31.46
C VAL A 448 -5.47 -21.44 30.61
N PRO A 449 -5.34 -20.26 29.98
CA PRO A 449 -6.38 -19.73 29.11
C PRO A 449 -6.78 -20.76 28.03
N PRO A 450 -8.08 -20.98 27.78
CA PRO A 450 -8.53 -21.89 26.73
C PRO A 450 -7.84 -21.60 25.39
N ALA A 451 -7.36 -22.68 24.76
CA ALA A 451 -6.60 -22.64 23.52
C ALA A 451 -5.30 -21.82 23.57
N GLN A 452 -4.74 -21.57 24.77
CA GLN A 452 -3.54 -20.73 24.96
C GLN A 452 -3.76 -19.31 24.42
N LEU A 453 -4.97 -18.76 24.61
CA LEU A 453 -5.34 -17.43 24.15
C LEU A 453 -5.97 -16.66 25.30
N GLU A 454 -5.34 -15.56 25.71
CA GLU A 454 -5.89 -14.61 26.69
C GLU A 454 -6.43 -13.36 25.97
N LEU A 455 -7.71 -13.00 26.18
CA LEU A 455 -8.37 -11.85 25.54
C LEU A 455 -8.66 -10.69 26.51
N THR A 456 -7.91 -10.63 27.61
CA THR A 456 -8.05 -9.58 28.62
C THR A 456 -7.44 -8.25 28.16
N GLY A 457 -8.08 -7.14 28.54
CA GLY A 457 -7.60 -5.79 28.28
C GLY A 457 -6.50 -5.31 29.24
N GLU A 458 -5.99 -6.17 30.12
CA GLU A 458 -4.93 -5.81 31.06
C GLU A 458 -3.60 -5.61 30.33
N ALA A 459 -2.73 -4.73 30.84
CA ALA A 459 -1.40 -4.51 30.29
C ALA A 459 -0.60 -5.82 30.23
N SER A 460 0.02 -6.10 29.08
CA SER A 460 0.80 -7.31 28.91
C SER A 460 2.11 -7.26 29.71
N PRO A 461 2.53 -8.39 30.32
CA PRO A 461 3.84 -8.47 30.98
C PRO A 461 5.01 -8.28 30.01
N ASP A 462 4.86 -8.62 28.73
CA ASP A 462 5.90 -8.46 27.69
C ASP A 462 6.07 -7.02 27.23
N GLN A 463 4.98 -6.27 27.21
CA GLN A 463 4.93 -4.89 26.73
C GLN A 463 3.78 -4.17 27.42
N GLN A 464 4.08 -3.37 28.44
CA GLN A 464 3.07 -2.74 29.30
C GLN A 464 2.23 -1.67 28.58
N GLU A 465 2.72 -1.14 27.45
CA GLU A 465 1.97 -0.20 26.60
C GLU A 465 0.92 -0.90 25.71
N GLN A 466 0.81 -2.24 25.77
CA GLN A 466 -0.12 -3.01 24.94
C GLN A 466 -1.01 -3.91 25.82
N PRO A 467 -2.31 -4.03 25.48
CA PRO A 467 -3.17 -5.02 26.11
C PRO A 467 -2.67 -6.45 25.87
N THR A 468 -2.96 -7.35 26.81
CA THR A 468 -2.62 -8.78 26.71
C THR A 468 -3.28 -9.39 25.46
N SER A 469 -4.58 -9.17 25.29
CA SER A 469 -5.35 -9.53 24.10
C SER A 469 -4.73 -9.10 22.76
N TYR A 470 -4.14 -7.90 22.70
CA TYR A 470 -3.48 -7.39 21.48
C TYR A 470 -2.28 -8.27 21.12
N ARG A 471 -1.50 -8.67 22.12
CA ARG A 471 -0.30 -9.45 21.92
C ARG A 471 -0.61 -10.90 21.57
N GLU A 472 -1.51 -11.50 22.31
CA GLU A 472 -2.02 -12.86 22.14
C GLU A 472 -2.57 -13.09 20.71
N LEU A 473 -3.22 -12.08 20.13
CA LEU A 473 -3.75 -12.17 18.78
C LEU A 473 -2.68 -12.02 17.67
N LEU A 474 -1.58 -11.27 17.90
CA LEU A 474 -0.70 -10.76 16.84
C LEU A 474 0.77 -11.19 16.93
N PHE A 475 1.17 -11.81 18.03
CA PHE A 475 2.54 -12.24 18.31
C PHE A 475 2.53 -13.73 18.60
N ASN A 476 3.66 -14.39 18.32
CA ASN A 476 3.84 -15.75 18.80
C ASN A 476 4.09 -15.69 20.31
N ASP A 477 3.66 -16.74 20.98
CA ASP A 477 3.84 -16.93 22.42
C ASP A 477 4.31 -18.36 22.71
N ASN A 478 4.52 -18.69 23.99
CA ASN A 478 4.81 -20.02 24.48
C ASN A 478 3.56 -20.66 25.10
N GLU A 479 3.37 -21.95 24.88
CA GLU A 479 2.31 -22.72 25.54
C GLU A 479 2.51 -22.66 27.06
N LEU A 480 1.44 -22.39 27.81
CA LEU A 480 1.46 -22.34 29.27
C LEU A 480 0.95 -23.64 29.89
N VAL A 481 1.51 -23.98 31.04
CA VAL A 481 1.04 -25.04 31.94
C VAL A 481 0.91 -24.49 33.37
N LEU A 482 0.02 -25.10 34.15
CA LEU A 482 -0.15 -24.77 35.56
C LEU A 482 0.69 -25.72 36.41
N GLU A 483 1.84 -25.26 36.89
CA GLU A 483 2.74 -26.01 37.77
C GLU A 483 2.85 -25.32 39.14
N ASP A 484 2.67 -26.09 40.22
CA ASP A 484 2.75 -25.62 41.61
C ASP A 484 1.94 -24.34 41.91
N GLY A 485 0.83 -24.14 41.19
CA GLY A 485 -0.06 -22.98 41.34
C GLY A 485 0.41 -21.70 40.63
N ALA A 486 1.40 -21.79 39.73
CA ALA A 486 1.83 -20.71 38.85
C ALA A 486 1.68 -21.11 37.38
N LEU A 487 1.38 -20.13 36.53
CA LEU A 487 1.46 -20.31 35.08
C LEU A 487 2.91 -20.13 34.66
N VAL A 488 3.46 -21.13 33.98
CA VAL A 488 4.82 -21.16 33.47
C VAL A 488 4.82 -21.72 32.05
N ASP A 489 5.85 -21.37 31.27
CA ASP A 489 6.05 -21.92 29.94
C ASP A 489 6.19 -23.45 29.98
N ASN A 490 5.50 -24.14 29.08
CA ASN A 490 5.61 -25.56 28.87
C ASN A 490 6.99 -25.89 28.28
N LEU A 491 7.83 -26.54 29.07
CA LEU A 491 9.16 -26.96 28.67
C LEU A 491 9.15 -28.43 28.25
N VAL A 492 9.42 -28.68 26.97
CA VAL A 492 9.56 -30.03 26.42
C VAL A 492 11.03 -30.41 26.24
N ILE A 493 11.33 -31.69 26.47
CA ILE A 493 12.67 -32.23 26.31
C ILE A 493 13.04 -32.22 24.82
N VAL A 494 14.22 -31.68 24.51
CA VAL A 494 14.78 -31.68 23.16
C VAL A 494 15.28 -33.08 22.82
N THR A 495 14.89 -33.59 21.65
CA THR A 495 15.42 -34.82 21.07
C THR A 495 16.23 -34.55 19.82
N ASP A 496 17.25 -35.38 19.56
CA ASP A 496 18.00 -35.36 18.32
C ASP A 496 17.18 -35.92 17.12
N GLY A 497 17.80 -35.95 15.93
CA GLY A 497 17.16 -36.45 14.71
C GLY A 497 16.85 -37.96 14.73
N GLU A 498 17.30 -38.69 15.74
CA GLU A 498 17.03 -40.11 15.96
C GLU A 498 16.02 -40.35 17.11
N GLY A 499 15.53 -39.28 17.75
CA GLY A 499 14.58 -39.32 18.86
C GLY A 499 15.21 -39.55 20.23
N SER A 500 16.54 -39.46 20.36
CA SER A 500 17.25 -39.58 21.64
C SER A 500 17.27 -38.24 22.37
N VAL A 501 17.17 -38.26 23.70
CA VAL A 501 17.21 -37.05 24.54
C VAL A 501 18.56 -36.35 24.42
N VAL A 502 18.53 -35.03 24.19
CA VAL A 502 19.70 -34.16 24.24
C VAL A 502 19.90 -33.69 25.68
N TYR A 503 21.12 -33.83 26.19
CA TYR A 503 21.50 -33.44 27.56
C TYR A 503 22.41 -32.23 27.56
N GLN A 504 22.35 -31.44 28.64
CA GLN A 504 23.21 -30.28 28.83
C GLN A 504 24.67 -30.71 29.01
N THR A 505 25.59 -29.96 28.40
CA THR A 505 27.03 -30.18 28.51
C THR A 505 27.74 -28.91 28.95
N ASP A 506 28.87 -29.06 29.64
CA ASP A 506 29.73 -27.95 30.02
C ASP A 506 30.66 -27.50 28.87
N GLU A 507 31.59 -26.57 29.16
CA GLU A 507 32.53 -26.03 28.17
C GLU A 507 33.49 -27.08 27.58
N ASP A 508 33.71 -28.20 28.30
CA ASP A 508 34.59 -29.30 27.88
C ASP A 508 33.80 -30.45 27.21
N GLY A 509 32.47 -30.33 27.15
CA GLY A 509 31.57 -31.32 26.55
C GLY A 509 31.16 -32.46 27.49
N GLU A 510 31.41 -32.33 28.79
CA GLU A 510 30.96 -33.30 29.80
C GLU A 510 29.51 -33.04 30.22
N LEU A 511 28.77 -34.09 30.59
CA LEU A 511 27.36 -33.98 30.96
C LEU A 511 27.20 -33.24 32.29
N ILE A 512 26.29 -32.25 32.31
CA ILE A 512 25.86 -31.62 33.56
C ILE A 512 24.86 -32.54 34.25
N LEU A 513 25.12 -32.88 35.51
CA LEU A 513 24.30 -33.79 36.32
C LEU A 513 23.50 -33.04 37.39
N ASP A 514 22.32 -33.56 37.74
CA ASP A 514 21.51 -33.08 38.85
C ASP A 514 22.04 -33.57 40.22
N ASN A 515 21.34 -33.20 41.30
CA ASN A 515 21.70 -33.59 42.67
C ASN A 515 21.63 -35.10 42.95
N ASN A 516 21.10 -35.89 42.01
CA ASN A 516 20.98 -37.33 42.08
C ASN A 516 21.90 -38.04 41.05
N ASP A 517 22.89 -37.33 40.50
CA ASP A 517 23.83 -37.80 39.47
C ASP A 517 23.19 -38.17 38.13
N ASN A 518 21.99 -37.68 37.81
CA ASN A 518 21.36 -37.90 36.50
C ASN A 518 21.68 -36.77 35.52
N PRO A 519 21.95 -37.06 34.23
CA PRO A 519 22.13 -36.02 33.22
C PRO A 519 20.90 -35.12 33.06
N ILE A 520 21.11 -33.81 33.02
CA ILE A 520 20.04 -32.82 32.89
C ILE A 520 19.65 -32.66 31.42
N PRO A 521 18.39 -32.90 31.02
CA PRO A 521 17.96 -32.71 29.64
C PRO A 521 18.00 -31.24 29.22
N VAL A 522 18.27 -31.00 27.94
CA VAL A 522 17.99 -29.71 27.30
C VAL A 522 16.49 -29.60 27.11
N THR A 523 15.92 -28.47 27.48
CA THR A 523 14.50 -28.16 27.29
C THR A 523 14.32 -26.99 26.34
N GLN A 524 13.16 -26.92 25.71
CA GLN A 524 12.73 -25.80 24.88
C GLN A 524 11.25 -25.50 25.13
N THR A 525 10.83 -24.26 24.85
CA THR A 525 9.42 -23.88 24.91
C THR A 525 8.64 -24.43 23.72
N VAL A 526 7.34 -24.64 23.90
CA VAL A 526 6.43 -25.00 22.81
C VAL A 526 5.80 -23.74 22.25
N ASN A 527 6.10 -23.40 20.99
CA ASN A 527 5.61 -22.17 20.37
C ASN A 527 4.10 -22.24 20.03
N VAL A 528 3.33 -21.29 20.54
CA VAL A 528 1.98 -20.94 20.11
C VAL A 528 2.09 -19.86 19.03
N SER A 529 1.49 -20.10 17.87
CA SER A 529 1.56 -19.14 16.76
C SER A 529 0.48 -18.07 16.89
N ALA A 530 0.80 -16.83 16.49
CA ALA A 530 -0.18 -15.76 16.42
C ALA A 530 -1.45 -16.16 15.65
N THR A 531 -2.61 -15.80 16.18
CA THR A 531 -3.90 -16.19 15.59
C THR A 531 -4.26 -15.34 14.36
N LEU A 532 -3.85 -14.06 14.35
CA LEU A 532 -4.15 -13.10 13.29
C LEU A 532 -2.92 -12.78 12.43
N ARG A 533 -3.17 -12.54 11.14
CA ARG A 533 -2.16 -12.09 10.19
C ARG A 533 -2.38 -10.62 9.86
N VAL A 534 -1.49 -9.78 10.36
CA VAL A 534 -1.48 -8.33 10.09
C VAL A 534 -1.62 -8.05 8.59
N GLY A 535 -2.56 -7.15 8.24
CA GLY A 535 -2.82 -6.71 6.87
C GLY A 535 -3.52 -7.74 5.99
N GLN A 536 -3.94 -8.88 6.55
CA GLN A 536 -4.47 -10.02 5.80
C GLN A 536 -5.62 -10.69 6.56
N ALA A 537 -6.76 -9.99 6.72
CA ALA A 537 -7.94 -10.53 7.40
C ALA A 537 -8.41 -11.84 6.78
N ARG A 538 -8.44 -11.93 5.44
CA ARG A 538 -8.80 -13.14 4.71
C ARG A 538 -7.90 -14.34 5.01
N ASN A 539 -6.61 -14.12 5.31
CA ASN A 539 -5.67 -15.19 5.63
C ASN A 539 -5.64 -15.52 7.13
N SER A 540 -6.48 -14.86 7.94
CA SER A 540 -6.65 -15.12 9.37
C SER A 540 -7.77 -16.16 9.63
N GLY A 541 -7.82 -17.21 8.80
CA GLY A 541 -8.86 -18.25 8.87
C GLY A 541 -8.88 -18.99 10.21
N GLY A 542 -7.73 -19.19 10.85
CA GLY A 542 -7.66 -19.80 12.19
C GLY A 542 -8.53 -19.09 13.25
N PHE A 543 -8.77 -17.78 13.07
CA PHE A 543 -9.72 -16.99 13.84
C PHE A 543 -11.13 -17.00 13.24
N PHE A 544 -11.30 -16.52 12.01
CA PHE A 544 -12.63 -16.32 11.42
C PHE A 544 -13.41 -17.61 11.21
N ASP A 545 -12.75 -18.74 10.97
CA ASP A 545 -13.40 -20.05 10.79
C ASP A 545 -14.06 -20.55 12.08
N ARG A 546 -13.73 -19.98 13.25
CA ARG A 546 -14.41 -20.29 14.52
C ARG A 546 -15.82 -19.74 14.58
N PHE A 547 -16.07 -18.61 13.90
CA PHE A 547 -17.36 -17.91 13.87
C PHE A 547 -18.19 -18.21 12.63
N ALA A 548 -17.58 -18.87 11.63
CA ALA A 548 -18.27 -19.34 10.44
C ALA A 548 -19.28 -20.46 10.76
N ALA A 549 -20.16 -20.76 9.81
CA ALA A 549 -21.12 -21.86 9.94
C ALA A 549 -20.42 -23.20 10.20
N GLY A 550 -20.85 -23.93 11.23
CA GLY A 550 -20.23 -25.15 11.74
C GLY A 550 -19.01 -24.92 12.64
N GLY A 551 -18.63 -23.67 12.91
CA GLY A 551 -17.57 -23.28 13.83
C GLY A 551 -17.97 -23.43 15.30
N VAL A 552 -16.98 -23.49 16.19
CA VAL A 552 -17.22 -23.65 17.65
C VAL A 552 -17.84 -22.43 18.30
N HIS A 553 -17.76 -21.26 17.66
CA HIS A 553 -18.35 -19.99 18.09
C HIS A 553 -19.32 -19.44 17.01
N GLU A 554 -19.97 -20.32 16.24
CA GLU A 554 -20.93 -19.92 15.21
C GLU A 554 -22.00 -18.97 15.79
N GLY A 555 -22.12 -17.78 15.20
CA GLY A 555 -23.10 -16.78 15.62
C GLY A 555 -22.76 -15.99 16.88
N TRP A 556 -21.57 -16.17 17.48
CA TRP A 556 -21.19 -15.44 18.71
C TRP A 556 -20.75 -13.99 18.42
N LEU A 557 -20.23 -13.73 17.22
CA LEU A 557 -19.92 -12.38 16.73
C LEU A 557 -20.89 -12.00 15.61
N SER A 558 -21.43 -10.77 15.69
CA SER A 558 -22.27 -10.22 14.63
C SER A 558 -21.48 -9.96 13.35
N ALA A 559 -22.17 -9.82 12.22
CA ALA A 559 -21.52 -9.48 10.95
C ALA A 559 -20.79 -8.12 11.02
N ALA A 560 -21.32 -7.14 11.77
CA ALA A 560 -20.70 -5.85 11.97
C ALA A 560 -19.41 -5.94 12.80
N GLU A 561 -19.37 -6.80 13.82
CA GLU A 561 -18.16 -7.05 14.62
C GLU A 561 -17.08 -7.75 13.81
N GLN A 562 -17.46 -8.75 13.01
CA GLN A 562 -16.52 -9.44 12.12
C GLN A 562 -15.97 -8.51 11.04
N ARG A 563 -16.81 -7.60 10.50
CA ARG A 563 -16.39 -6.54 9.58
C ARG A 563 -15.37 -5.61 10.24
N LEU A 564 -15.66 -5.11 11.45
CA LEU A 564 -14.77 -4.21 12.19
C LEU A 564 -13.40 -4.85 12.47
N LEU A 565 -13.39 -6.13 12.84
CA LEU A 565 -12.16 -6.90 13.00
C LEU A 565 -11.40 -7.04 11.68
N ALA A 566 -12.09 -7.35 10.58
CA ALA A 566 -11.47 -7.46 9.26
C ALA A 566 -10.84 -6.14 8.81
N GLU A 567 -11.55 -5.02 8.99
CA GLU A 567 -11.05 -3.67 8.72
C GLU A 567 -9.79 -3.37 9.53
N TRP A 568 -9.82 -3.57 10.83
CA TRP A 568 -8.67 -3.34 11.71
C TRP A 568 -7.45 -4.18 11.29
N ILE A 569 -7.65 -5.47 11.02
CA ILE A 569 -6.57 -6.36 10.58
C ILE A 569 -6.00 -5.88 9.23
N ASP A 570 -6.84 -5.59 8.24
CA ASP A 570 -6.41 -5.16 6.90
C ASP A 570 -5.73 -3.79 6.87
N LEU A 571 -6.02 -2.93 7.86
CA LEU A 571 -5.33 -1.65 8.07
C LEU A 571 -4.00 -1.78 8.82
N GLY A 572 -3.57 -3.00 9.12
CA GLY A 572 -2.29 -3.28 9.76
C GLY A 572 -2.38 -3.51 11.27
N ALA A 573 -3.59 -3.73 11.81
CA ALA A 573 -3.81 -4.07 13.20
C ALA A 573 -3.09 -3.10 14.17
N GLN A 574 -3.12 -1.80 13.88
CA GLN A 574 -2.45 -0.79 14.71
C GLN A 574 -3.12 -0.72 16.09
N LEU A 575 -2.34 -0.39 17.12
CA LEU A 575 -2.90 -0.10 18.44
C LEU A 575 -3.69 1.23 18.37
N TYR A 576 -3.09 2.25 17.75
CA TYR A 576 -3.73 3.54 17.47
C TYR A 576 -3.60 3.95 16.00
N ASN A 577 -4.65 4.53 15.43
CA ASN A 577 -4.68 5.10 14.07
C ASN A 577 -4.81 6.64 14.05
N ASP A 578 -4.61 7.31 15.18
CA ASP A 578 -4.60 8.77 15.34
C ASP A 578 -3.47 9.12 16.30
N PRO A 579 -2.45 9.91 15.88
CA PRO A 579 -1.33 10.30 16.74
C PRO A 579 -1.77 11.11 17.96
N PHE A 580 -2.94 11.77 17.93
CA PHE A 580 -3.46 12.54 19.05
C PHE A 580 -4.31 11.73 20.03
N ARG A 581 -4.65 10.48 19.68
CA ARG A 581 -5.31 9.54 20.59
C ARG A 581 -4.31 8.76 21.45
N VAL A 582 -3.05 8.68 21.01
CA VAL A 582 -1.96 8.04 21.76
C VAL A 582 -1.78 8.76 23.11
N PRO A 583 -1.74 8.04 24.25
CA PRO A 583 -1.49 8.63 25.56
C PRO A 583 -0.16 9.39 25.61
N GLU A 584 -0.15 10.58 26.20
CA GLU A 584 1.08 11.34 26.44
C GLU A 584 1.92 10.68 27.55
N ASN A 585 3.24 10.64 27.34
CA ASN A 585 4.22 10.12 28.30
C ASN A 585 4.49 11.08 29.47
#